data_AF-A0AAP0N6S9-F1
#
_entry.id   AF-A0AAP0N6S9-F1
#
_cell.length_a   1.000
_cell.length_b   1.000
_cell.length_c   1.000
_cell.angle_alpha   90.00
_cell.angle_beta   90.00
_cell.angle_gamma   90.00
#
_symmetry.space_group_name_H-M   'P 1'
#
loop_
_entity.id
_entity.type
_entity.pdbx_description
1 polymer ?
#
loop_
_entity_poly.entity_id
_entity_poly.type
_entity_poly.pdbx_seq_one_letter_code
_entity_poly.pdbx_strand_id
1 'polypeptide(L)'
;MDDSCAVCAETLEWVAYGPCGHRDVCSTCVVRLRFICDDRRCCICKTESNVVFVTKRHNAKEHGGRMSRSQRSAALQVCIIFLTQAYF
;
A
#
# COMPACT_ATOMS: atom_id res chain seq x y z
N MET A 1 -2.15 1.76 19.61
CA MET A 1 -1.43 0.53 19.21
C MET A 1 -2.09 0.12 17.91
N ASP A 2 -1.78 0.82 16.82
CA ASP A 2 -2.55 0.76 15.56
C ASP A 2 -1.65 1.13 14.35
N ASP A 3 -0.39 0.69 14.40
CA ASP A 3 0.60 1.01 13.36
C ASP A 3 0.74 -0.12 12.33
N SER A 4 -0.27 -1.01 12.22
CA SER A 4 -0.23 -2.18 11.33
C SER A 4 -1.34 -2.16 10.28
N CYS A 5 -1.05 -2.72 9.12
CA CYS A 5 -1.94 -2.76 7.98
C CYS A 5 -3.10 -3.71 8.25
N ALA A 6 -4.34 -3.25 8.02
CA ALA A 6 -5.54 -4.06 8.19
C ALA A 6 -5.61 -5.30 7.27
N VAL A 7 -4.77 -5.36 6.23
CA VAL A 7 -4.76 -6.45 5.24
C VAL A 7 -3.63 -7.44 5.49
N CYS A 8 -2.38 -6.97 5.61
CA CYS A 8 -1.21 -7.84 5.76
C CYS A 8 -0.64 -7.88 7.17
N ALA A 9 -1.20 -7.13 8.12
CA ALA A 9 -0.71 -6.97 9.50
C ALA A 9 0.75 -6.46 9.64
N GLU A 10 1.39 -6.02 8.55
CA GLU A 10 2.72 -5.41 8.58
C GLU A 10 2.68 -3.95 9.02
N THR A 11 3.81 -3.41 9.49
CA THR A 11 3.94 -2.02 9.92
C THR A 11 3.58 -1.03 8.80
N LEU A 12 2.71 -0.08 9.09
CA LEU A 12 2.27 1.01 8.21
C LEU A 12 3.32 2.13 8.16
N GLU A 13 4.37 1.94 7.36
CA GLU A 13 5.31 3.02 7.03
C GLU A 13 4.76 3.90 5.89
N TRP A 14 4.23 3.26 4.85
CA TRP A 14 3.66 3.90 3.67
C TRP A 14 2.21 3.51 3.53
N VAL A 15 1.32 4.50 3.47
CA VAL A 15 -0.12 4.29 3.39
C VAL A 15 -0.66 4.87 2.11
N ALA A 16 -1.65 4.19 1.54
CA ALA A 16 -2.39 4.68 0.39
C ALA A 16 -3.88 4.75 0.73
N TYR A 17 -4.56 5.82 0.32
CA TYR A 17 -5.95 6.05 0.66
C TYR A 17 -6.68 6.89 -0.38
N GLY A 18 -7.98 6.66 -0.54
CA GLY A 18 -8.84 7.47 -1.39
C GLY A 18 -9.34 8.74 -0.68
N PRO A 19 -10.28 9.49 -1.28
CA PRO A 19 -10.86 10.69 -0.68
C PRO A 19 -11.62 10.41 0.62
N CYS A 20 -11.95 9.14 0.91
CA CYS A 20 -12.53 8.71 2.18
C CYS A 20 -11.58 8.85 3.40
N GLY A 21 -10.27 9.03 3.19
CA GLY A 21 -9.33 9.33 4.28
C GLY A 21 -8.93 8.15 5.18
N HIS A 22 -9.41 6.94 4.93
CA HIS A 22 -8.99 5.73 5.66
C HIS A 22 -7.58 5.32 5.29
N ARG A 23 -6.62 5.45 6.21
CA ARG A 23 -5.18 5.19 5.97
C ARG A 23 -4.66 4.01 6.79
N ASP A 24 -5.52 3.02 7.01
CA ASP A 24 -5.28 1.80 7.78
C ASP A 24 -4.69 0.67 6.91
N VAL A 25 -4.39 0.96 5.65
CA VAL A 25 -3.89 0.00 4.66
C VAL A 25 -2.58 0.50 4.05
N CYS A 26 -1.61 -0.40 3.92
CA CYS A 26 -0.31 -0.08 3.33
C CYS A 26 -0.43 0.14 1.82
N SER A 27 0.48 0.93 1.26
CA SER A 27 0.51 1.23 -0.18
C SER A 27 0.55 -0.03 -1.05
N THR A 28 1.30 -1.05 -0.62
CA THR A 28 1.40 -2.34 -1.32
C THR A 28 0.04 -3.05 -1.43
N CYS A 29 -0.71 -3.14 -0.32
CA CYS A 29 -2.02 -3.80 -0.32
C CYS A 29 -3.04 -3.04 -1.18
N VAL A 30 -3.02 -1.71 -1.15
CA VAL A 30 -3.89 -0.90 -2.01
C VAL A 30 -3.57 -1.10 -3.49
N VAL A 31 -2.28 -1.14 -3.87
CA VAL A 31 -1.87 -1.44 -5.25
C VAL A 31 -2.34 -2.84 -5.66
N ARG A 32 -2.13 -3.86 -4.82
CA ARG A 32 -2.57 -5.23 -5.11
C ARG A 32 -4.08 -5.30 -5.36
N LEU A 33 -4.88 -4.68 -4.49
CA LEU A 33 -6.33 -4.67 -4.66
C LEU A 33 -6.76 -4.00 -5.97
N ARG A 34 -6.15 -2.86 -6.30
CA ARG A 34 -6.56 -2.07 -7.48
C ARG A 34 -6.09 -2.65 -8.80
N PHE A 35 -4.94 -3.31 -8.85
CA PHE A 35 -4.35 -3.81 -10.09
C PHE A 35 -4.51 -5.32 -10.28
N ILE A 36 -4.49 -6.11 -9.20
CA ILE A 36 -4.60 -7.58 -9.29
C ILE A 36 -6.05 -8.02 -9.14
N CYS A 37 -6.77 -7.43 -8.19
CA CYS A 37 -8.18 -7.79 -7.93
C CYS A 37 -9.18 -6.89 -8.66
N ASP A 38 -8.69 -5.87 -9.41
CA ASP A 38 -9.48 -4.78 -10.01
C ASP A 38 -10.49 -4.13 -9.04
N ASP A 39 -10.22 -4.20 -7.73
CA ASP A 39 -11.07 -3.62 -6.70
C ASP A 39 -10.55 -2.23 -6.33
N ARG A 40 -11.30 -1.22 -6.77
CA ARG A 40 -11.00 0.21 -6.56
C ARG A 40 -11.64 0.77 -5.29
N ARG A 41 -12.33 -0.07 -4.52
CA ARG A 41 -13.02 0.34 -3.29
C ARG A 41 -12.06 0.42 -2.12
N CYS A 42 -12.35 1.31 -1.20
CA CYS A 42 -11.67 1.35 0.09
C CYS A 42 -11.96 0.05 0.87
N CYS A 43 -10.94 -0.57 1.46
CA CYS A 43 -11.10 -1.80 2.25
C CYS A 43 -12.00 -1.60 3.48
N ILE A 44 -12.07 -0.37 3.99
CA ILE A 44 -12.74 -0.03 5.23
C ILE A 44 -14.20 0.35 4.97
N CYS A 45 -14.44 1.43 4.22
CA CYS A 45 -15.79 1.95 3.99
C CYS A 45 -16.44 1.49 2.68
N LYS A 46 -15.73 0.71 1.85
CA LYS A 46 -16.19 0.22 0.54
C LYS A 46 -16.55 1.32 -0.48
N THR A 47 -16.25 2.58 -0.17
CA THR A 47 -16.39 3.69 -1.12
C THR A 47 -15.45 3.47 -2.29
N GLU A 48 -16.00 3.48 -3.50
CA GLU A 48 -15.23 3.46 -4.72
C GLU A 48 -14.46 4.76 -4.88
N SER A 49 -13.20 4.66 -5.24
CA SER A 49 -12.38 5.81 -5.62
C SER A 49 -11.66 5.46 -6.90
N ASN A 50 -11.46 6.41 -7.80
CA ASN A 50 -10.60 6.21 -8.97
C ASN A 50 -9.14 6.59 -8.68
N VAL A 51 -8.93 7.50 -7.74
CA VAL A 51 -7.61 8.03 -7.37
C VAL A 51 -7.27 7.65 -5.92
N VAL A 52 -5.99 7.38 -5.66
CA VAL A 52 -5.48 7.17 -4.30
C VAL A 52 -4.25 8.05 -4.07
N PHE A 53 -4.12 8.57 -2.86
CA PHE A 53 -2.99 9.34 -2.40
C PHE A 53 -2.07 8.43 -1.58
N VAL A 54 -0.76 8.54 -1.81
CA VAL A 54 0.26 7.80 -1.06
C VAL A 54 1.01 8.77 -0.15
N THR A 55 1.13 8.44 1.13
CA THR A 55 1.88 9.26 2.09
C THR A 55 2.71 8.40 3.04
N LYS A 56 3.76 8.99 3.59
CA LYS A 56 4.60 8.36 4.62
C LYS A 56 4.00 8.64 5.99
N ARG A 57 3.78 7.62 6.81
CA ARG A 57 3.40 7.77 8.22
C ARG A 57 4.65 8.12 9.03
N HIS A 58 4.57 9.14 9.87
CA HIS A 58 5.59 9.44 10.86
C HIS A 58 5.44 8.46 12.02
N ASN A 59 6.15 7.32 11.96
CA ASN A 59 6.21 6.38 13.07
C ASN A 59 7.38 6.78 13.99
N ALA A 60 7.12 6.94 15.30
CA ALA A 60 8.11 7.35 16.31
C ALA A 60 9.17 6.28 16.64
N LYS A 61 9.38 5.28 15.77
CA LYS A 61 10.34 4.18 15.98
C LYS A 61 11.43 4.22 14.92
N GLU A 62 12.31 5.22 15.00
CA GLU A 62 13.58 5.25 14.27
C GLU A 62 14.70 4.54 15.03
N HIS A 63 14.49 3.29 15.45
CA HIS A 63 15.58 2.44 15.92
C HIS A 63 15.74 1.22 15.02
N GLY A 64 16.66 1.33 14.06
CA GLY A 64 17.53 0.21 13.65
C GLY A 64 17.06 -0.74 12.55
N GLY A 65 15.94 -0.50 11.87
CA GLY A 65 15.52 -1.32 10.73
C GLY A 65 15.99 -0.74 9.40
N ARG A 66 17.17 -1.11 8.91
CA ARG A 66 17.58 -0.83 7.52
C ARG A 66 16.54 -1.45 6.59
N MET A 67 15.74 -0.64 5.88
CA MET A 67 15.10 -1.11 4.64
C MET A 67 16.21 -1.66 3.75
N SER A 68 16.25 -2.99 3.61
CA SER A 68 17.20 -3.60 2.70
C SER A 68 16.85 -3.15 1.27
N ARG A 69 17.88 -2.85 0.48
CA ARG A 69 17.77 -2.32 -0.89
C ARG A 69 16.92 -3.24 -1.79
N SER A 70 16.82 -4.52 -1.46
CA SER A 70 15.97 -5.55 -2.08
C SER A 70 14.46 -5.40 -1.81
N GLN A 71 14.05 -4.75 -0.72
CA GLN A 71 12.61 -4.53 -0.41
C GLN A 71 12.05 -3.29 -1.13
N ARG A 72 12.90 -2.29 -1.40
CA ARG A 72 12.55 -1.11 -2.21
C ARG A 72 12.38 -1.49 -3.69
N SER A 73 13.26 -2.35 -4.20
CA SER A 73 13.10 -2.92 -5.53
C SER A 73 11.96 -3.92 -5.59
N ALA A 74 11.67 -4.77 -4.58
CA ALA A 74 10.52 -5.67 -4.65
C ALA A 74 9.16 -4.95 -4.78
N ALA A 75 8.91 -3.84 -4.07
CA ALA A 75 7.64 -3.11 -4.21
C ALA A 75 7.50 -2.41 -5.58
N LEU A 76 8.58 -1.82 -6.09
CA LEU A 76 8.62 -1.20 -7.42
C LEU A 76 8.67 -2.22 -8.57
N GLN A 77 9.38 -3.33 -8.39
CA GLN A 77 9.49 -4.44 -9.34
C GLN A 77 8.18 -5.23 -9.39
N VAL A 78 7.43 -5.33 -8.29
CA VAL A 78 6.06 -5.88 -8.30
C VAL A 78 5.12 -4.95 -9.08
N CYS A 79 5.20 -3.62 -8.90
CA CYS A 79 4.43 -2.71 -9.75
C CYS A 79 4.79 -2.84 -11.24
N ILE A 80 6.06 -2.96 -11.60
CA ILE A 80 6.50 -3.08 -13.00
C ILE A 80 6.18 -4.46 -13.59
N ILE A 81 6.44 -5.56 -12.88
CA ILE A 81 6.16 -6.92 -13.37
C ILE A 81 4.66 -7.16 -13.56
N PHE A 82 3.81 -6.67 -12.64
CA PHE A 82 2.36 -6.80 -12.80
C PHE A 82 1.81 -5.88 -13.91
N LEU A 83 2.39 -4.69 -14.14
CA LEU A 83 2.03 -3.85 -15.29
C LEU A 83 2.48 -4.45 -16.63
N THR A 84 3.63 -5.14 -16.68
CA THR A 84 4.12 -5.78 -17.92
C THR A 84 3.44 -7.11 -18.25
N GLN A 85 2.97 -7.89 -17.25
CA GLN A 85 2.22 -9.12 -17.50
C GLN A 85 0.74 -8.89 -17.81
N ALA A 86 0.18 -7.73 -17.47
CA ALA A 86 -1.18 -7.35 -17.85
C ALA A 86 -1.28 -6.72 -19.26
N TYR A 87 -0.14 -6.41 -19.89
CA TYR A 87 -0.04 -5.80 -21.22
C TYR A 87 0.61 -6.71 -22.27
N PHE A 88 0.83 -8.01 -21.98
CA PHE A 88 1.29 -9.01 -22.94
C PHE A 88 0.41 -10.26 -22.87
#